data_AF-A0A645GH86-F1
#
_entry.id   AF-A0A645GH86-F1
#
_cell.length_a   1.000
_cell.length_b   1.000
_cell.length_c   1.000
_cell.angle_alpha   90.00
_cell.angle_beta   90.00
_cell.angle_gamma   90.00
#
_symmetry.space_group_name_H-M   'P 1'
#
loop_
_entity.id
_entity.type
_entity.pdbx_description
1 polymer ?
#
loop_
_entity_poly.entity_id
_entity_poly.type
_entity_poly.pdbx_seq_one_letter_code
_entity_poly.pdbx_strand_id
1 'polypeptide(L)' 'MEELTKIMVRFASTGWDLISQPARQWLEGTADKKALLAAIQQADELCGSCGCDMDPLYKRAIKLLNEN' A
#
# COMPACT_ATOMS: atom_id res chain seq x y z
N MET A 1 8.70 0.18 11.07
CA MET A 1 9.04 0.64 9.70
C MET A 1 9.46 -0.49 8.76
N GLU A 2 10.19 -1.52 9.20
CA GLU A 2 10.68 -2.59 8.31
C GLU A 2 9.54 -3.40 7.66
N GLU A 3 8.45 -3.65 8.39
CA GLU A 3 7.26 -4.33 7.85
C GLU A 3 6.56 -3.51 6.77
N LEU A 4 6.30 -2.21 7.02
CA LEU A 4 5.68 -1.32 6.03
C LEU A 4 6.51 -1.24 4.75
N THR A 5 7.84 -1.20 4.88
CA THR A 5 8.77 -1.21 3.73
C THR A 5 8.61 -2.48 2.90
N LYS A 6 8.53 -3.67 3.54
CA LYS A 6 8.29 -4.94 2.84
C LYS A 6 6.96 -4.95 2.10
N ILE A 7 5.91 -4.38 2.69
CA ILE A 7 4.60 -4.25 2.05
C ILE A 7 4.67 -3.31 0.84
N MET A 8 5.35 -2.15 0.96
CA MET A 8 5.50 -1.20 -0.14
C MET A 8 6.29 -1.78 -1.31
N VAL A 9 7.37 -2.54 -1.06
CA VAL A 9 8.08 -3.26 -2.12
C VAL A 9 7.15 -4.22 -2.85
N ARG A 10 6.23 -4.88 -2.13
CA ARG A 10 5.26 -5.79 -2.74
C ARG A 10 4.23 -5.04 -3.59
N PHE A 11 3.71 -3.93 -3.10
CA PHE A 11 2.80 -3.06 -3.85
C PHE A 11 3.46 -2.48 -5.11
N ALA A 12 4.72 -2.04 -5.02
CA ALA A 12 5.51 -1.55 -6.15
C ALA A 12 5.75 -2.61 -7.24
N SER A 13 5.64 -3.90 -6.88
CA SER A 13 5.89 -5.05 -7.75
C SER A 13 4.62 -5.62 -8.41
N THR A 14 3.41 -5.17 -8.04
CA THR A 14 2.16 -5.72 -8.61
C THR A 14 1.90 -5.29 -10.04
N GLY A 15 2.55 -4.21 -10.50
CA GLY A 15 2.26 -3.58 -11.80
C GLY A 15 0.90 -2.88 -11.85
N TRP A 16 0.15 -2.82 -10.74
CA TRP A 16 -1.11 -2.09 -10.69
C TRP A 16 -0.83 -0.64 -10.30
N ASP A 17 -0.92 0.26 -11.28
CA ASP A 17 -0.58 1.68 -11.12
C ASP A 17 -1.25 2.35 -9.92
N LEU A 18 -2.47 1.91 -9.55
CA LEU A 18 -3.19 2.42 -8.39
C LEU A 18 -2.37 2.36 -7.10
N ILE A 19 -1.63 1.26 -6.88
CA ILE A 19 -0.83 1.06 -5.65
C ILE A 19 0.67 1.10 -5.91
N SER A 20 1.10 0.74 -7.12
CA SER A 20 2.51 0.56 -7.43
C SER A 20 3.26 1.89 -7.51
N GLN A 21 2.63 2.92 -8.08
CA GLN A 21 3.18 4.27 -8.17
C GLN A 21 3.28 4.93 -6.78
N PRO A 22 2.21 5.00 -5.96
CA PRO A 22 2.31 5.54 -4.60
C PRO A 22 3.32 4.80 -3.72
N ALA A 23 3.40 3.47 -3.84
CA ALA A 23 4.35 2.68 -3.04
C ALA A 23 5.80 2.97 -3.42
N ARG A 24 6.11 3.16 -4.71
CA ARG A 24 7.46 3.57 -5.18
C ARG A 24 7.83 4.94 -4.65
N GLN A 25 6.93 5.92 -4.79
CA GLN A 25 7.13 7.26 -4.26
C GLN A 25 7.37 7.23 -2.74
N TRP A 26 6.69 6.34 -2.01
CA TRP A 26 6.91 6.21 -0.57
C TRP A 26 8.29 5.62 -0.26
N LEU A 27 8.73 4.60 -1.00
CA LEU A 27 10.07 4.02 -0.88
C LEU A 27 11.18 5.04 -1.21
N GLU A 28 10.90 5.97 -2.13
CA GLU A 28 11.79 7.08 -2.50
C GLU A 28 11.71 8.28 -1.53
N GLY A 29 10.78 8.27 -0.57
CA GLY A 29 10.58 9.36 0.38
C GLY A 29 9.90 10.61 -0.21
N THR A 30 9.29 10.49 -1.40
CA THR A 30 8.63 11.58 -2.13
C THR A 30 7.10 11.53 -2.05
N ALA A 31 6.52 10.46 -1.52
CA ALA A 31 5.07 10.30 -1.41
C ALA A 31 4.44 11.19 -0.33
N ASP A 32 3.30 11.78 -0.66
CA ASP A 32 2.36 12.26 0.34
C ASP A 32 1.68 11.05 1.03
N LYS A 33 1.85 10.96 2.35
CA LYS A 33 1.23 9.93 3.20
C LYS A 33 -0.29 9.86 3.00
N LYS A 34 -0.97 10.99 2.80
CA LYS A 34 -2.43 11.02 2.55
C LYS A 34 -2.78 10.40 1.21
N ALA A 35 -2.02 10.73 0.17
CA ALA A 35 -2.22 10.17 -1.17
C ALA A 35 -1.95 8.65 -1.17
N LEU A 36 -0.90 8.20 -0.50
CA LEU A 36 -0.61 6.77 -0.33
C LEU A 36 -1.74 6.05 0.42
N LEU A 37 -2.22 6.61 1.52
CA LEU A 37 -3.29 6.01 2.31
C LEU A 37 -4.58 5.87 1.49
N ALA A 38 -4.96 6.93 0.75
CA ALA A 38 -6.13 6.91 -0.13
C ALA A 38 -6.01 5.85 -1.23
N ALA A 39 -4.84 5.72 -1.86
CA ALA A 39 -4.58 4.69 -2.87
C ALA A 39 -4.71 3.26 -2.33
N ILE A 40 -4.19 3.01 -1.12
CA ILE A 40 -4.27 1.69 -0.47
C ILE A 40 -5.72 1.39 -0.05
N GLN A 41 -6.47 2.38 0.43
CA GLN A 41 -7.90 2.23 0.74
C GLN A 41 -8.71 1.87 -0.50
N GLN A 42 -8.49 2.57 -1.60
CA GLN A 42 -9.14 2.26 -2.88
C GLN A 42 -8.79 0.85 -3.37
N ALA A 43 -7.56 0.40 -3.16
CA ALA A 43 -7.15 -0.95 -3.50
C ALA A 43 -7.81 -2.02 -2.62
N ASP A 44 -7.97 -1.75 -1.32
CA ASP A 44 -8.72 -2.62 -0.38
C ASP A 44 -10.20 -2.70 -0.75
N GLU A 45 -10.80 -1.61 -1.21
CA GLU A 45 -12.20 -1.62 -1.68
C GLU A 45 -12.36 -2.47 -2.95
N LEU A 46 -11.41 -2.41 -3.87
CA LEU A 46 -11.49 -3.10 -5.17
C LEU A 46 -11.06 -4.58 -5.11
N CYS A 47 -10.04 -4.93 -4.33
CA CYS A 47 -9.53 -6.31 -4.20
C CYS A 47 -9.05 -6.62 -2.78
N GLY A 48 -9.63 -6.01 -1.76
CA GLY A 48 -9.33 -6.36 -0.36
C GLY A 48 -10.20 -7.48 0.20
N SER A 49 -11.10 -8.02 -0.61
CA SER A 49 -11.98 -9.15 -0.30
C SER A 49 -12.03 -10.19 -1.42
N CYS A 50 -11.04 -10.15 -2.33
CA CYS A 50 -10.97 -11.07 -3.48
C CYS A 50 -10.31 -12.41 -3.08
N GLY A 51 -9.82 -12.53 -1.85
CA GLY A 51 -9.17 -13.73 -1.31
C GLY A 51 -7.72 -13.88 -1.76
N CYS A 52 -7.11 -12.82 -2.30
CA CYS A 52 -5.73 -12.86 -2.77
C CYS A 52 -4.76 -12.56 -1.62
N ASP A 53 -3.47 -12.83 -1.86
CA ASP A 53 -2.42 -12.55 -0.87
C ASP A 53 -2.27 -11.07 -0.52
N MET A 54 -2.90 -10.17 -1.28
CA MET A 54 -2.87 -8.72 -1.06
C MET A 54 -3.96 -8.24 -0.09
N ASP A 55 -5.07 -8.97 0.07
CA ASP A 55 -6.18 -8.66 0.97
C ASP A 55 -5.71 -8.29 2.40
N PRO A 56 -4.83 -9.09 3.06
CA PRO A 56 -4.33 -8.73 4.38
C PRO A 56 -3.30 -7.59 4.34
N LEU A 57 -2.58 -7.42 3.23
CA LEU A 57 -1.52 -6.43 3.10
C LEU A 57 -2.06 -5.01 3.07
N TYR A 58 -3.20 -4.77 2.40
CA TYR A 58 -3.82 -3.44 2.36
C TYR A 58 -4.23 -2.97 3.77
N LYS A 59 -4.97 -3.81 4.50
CA LYS A 59 -5.42 -3.53 5.87
C LYS A 59 -4.23 -3.31 6.81
N ARG A 60 -3.17 -4.13 6.65
CA ARG A 60 -1.95 -4.00 7.45
C ARG A 60 -1.22 -2.71 7.16
N ALA A 61 -1.07 -2.33 5.88
CA ALA A 61 -0.43 -1.08 5.50
C ALA A 61 -1.21 0.14 6.02
N ILE A 62 -2.55 0.15 5.90
CA ILE A 62 -3.41 1.21 6.45
C ILE A 62 -3.19 1.39 7.95
N LYS A 63 -3.16 0.28 8.71
CA LYS A 63 -2.92 0.31 10.15
C LYS A 63 -1.53 0.88 10.48
N LEU A 64 -0.49 0.41 9.81
CA LEU A 64 0.89 0.87 10.02
C LEU A 64 1.09 2.36 9.66
N LEU A 65 0.37 2.84 8.64
CA LEU A 65 0.37 4.25 8.23
C LEU A 65 -0.38 5.15 9.22
N ASN A 66 -1.39 4.63 9.93
CA ASN A 66 -2.12 5.39 10.95
C ASN A 66 -1.43 5.37 12.34
N GLU A 67 -0.57 4.38 12.61
CA GLU A 67 0.16 4.23 13.88
C GLU A 67 1.49 5.01 13.94
N ASN A 68 2.02 5.46 12.80
CA ASN A 68 3.16 6.39 12.70
C ASN A 68 2.68 7.75 12.17
#